data_AF-A0A352Y3W1-F1
#
_entry.id   AF-A0A352Y3W1-F1
#
_cell.length_a   1.000
_cell.length_b   1.000
_cell.length_c   1.000
_cell.angle_alpha   90.00
_cell.angle_beta   90.00
_cell.angle_gamma   90.00
#
_symmetry.space_group_name_H-M   'P 1'
#
loop_
_entity.id
_entity.type
_entity.pdbx_description
1 polymer ?
#
loop_
_entity_poly.entity_id
_entity_poly.type
_entity_poly.pdbx_seq_one_letter_code
_entity_poly.pdbx_strand_id
1 'polypeptide(L)'
;MRQTRGPSPEEEASEALNRGASKDLEEGASDAREPTTCGKRTADCSHASGLPLARATVSKFAQAEEYPEMHHLKRGEKRSLLDPYKRSILQRWQQGCTNGLQLYDEIKARGFTGSATLLRMFLAELRKKHQEAGSASALSLDTSTQAIEIPPSLPSKPRITRRLSATRASWLFVSQSGKLNEKQKQHVGQIRAGHPDLERAYQLSQDFVMMLASRREGDLDTWLTQAAHSGLPEFKKMAHGIRLDYAAVKAAFSSE
;
A
#
# COMPACT_ATOMS: atom_id res chain seq x y z
N MET A 1 -21.19 2.52 -38.89
CA MET A 1 -21.41 3.89 -38.38
C MET A 1 -21.40 3.84 -36.86
N ARG A 2 -20.33 4.31 -36.21
CA ARG A 2 -20.24 4.35 -34.75
C ARG A 2 -20.88 5.65 -34.27
N GLN A 3 -21.96 5.55 -33.49
CA GLN A 3 -22.48 6.66 -32.69
C GLN A 3 -21.70 6.70 -31.37
N THR A 4 -21.03 7.82 -31.11
CA THR A 4 -20.47 8.16 -29.80
C THR A 4 -21.57 8.82 -28.97
N ARG A 5 -21.97 8.17 -27.88
CA ARG A 5 -22.85 8.73 -26.85
C ARG A 5 -21.95 9.48 -25.85
N GLY A 6 -22.21 10.78 -25.65
CA GLY A 6 -21.43 11.63 -24.74
C GLY A 6 -21.60 11.24 -23.27
N PRO A 7 -20.63 11.61 -22.41
CA PRO A 7 -20.62 11.26 -20.99
C PRO A 7 -21.73 11.97 -20.19
N SER A 8 -22.22 11.26 -19.17
CA SER A 8 -23.31 11.63 -18.25
C SER A 8 -22.73 12.18 -16.92
N PRO A 9 -23.51 12.91 -16.11
CA PRO A 9 -23.06 14.01 -15.24
C PRO A 9 -22.30 13.61 -13.96
N GLU A 10 -21.88 12.35 -13.80
CA GLU A 10 -21.02 11.94 -12.68
C GLU A 10 -19.53 12.21 -12.94
N GLU A 11 -19.14 12.38 -14.21
CA GLU A 11 -17.74 12.71 -14.59
C GLU A 11 -17.39 14.18 -14.28
N GLU A 12 -18.37 15.09 -14.35
CA GLU A 12 -18.20 16.53 -14.01
C GLU A 12 -18.01 16.78 -12.50
N ALA A 13 -18.57 15.95 -11.62
CA ALA A 13 -18.48 16.15 -10.17
C ALA A 13 -17.11 15.74 -9.61
N SER A 14 -16.47 14.73 -10.18
CA SER A 14 -15.09 14.35 -9.86
C SER A 14 -14.05 15.39 -10.31
N GLU A 15 -14.35 16.13 -11.37
CA GLU A 15 -13.45 17.16 -11.90
C GLU A 15 -13.52 18.47 -11.07
N ALA A 16 -14.67 18.74 -10.42
CA ALA A 16 -14.84 19.90 -9.54
C ALA A 16 -14.07 19.79 -8.20
N LEU A 17 -13.92 18.58 -7.64
CA LEU A 17 -13.18 18.36 -6.38
C LEU A 17 -11.66 18.37 -6.58
N ASN A 18 -11.17 17.97 -7.75
CA ASN A 18 -9.74 18.08 -8.08
C ASN A 18 -9.32 19.52 -8.40
N ARG A 19 -10.28 20.39 -8.76
CA ARG A 19 -10.07 21.82 -9.00
C ARG A 19 -10.03 22.66 -7.69
N GLY A 20 -10.52 22.11 -6.58
CA GLY A 20 -10.50 22.76 -5.26
C GLY A 20 -9.15 22.65 -4.54
N ALA A 21 -8.51 21.47 -4.55
CA ALA A 21 -7.21 21.28 -3.89
C ALA A 21 -6.02 21.89 -4.64
N SER A 22 -6.22 22.25 -5.92
CA SER A 22 -5.21 22.94 -6.72
C SER A 22 -5.23 24.46 -6.53
N LYS A 23 -6.32 25.03 -5.99
CA LYS A 23 -6.47 26.48 -5.78
C LYS A 23 -5.74 26.97 -4.52
N ASP A 24 -5.76 26.19 -3.44
CA ASP A 24 -5.13 26.59 -2.17
C ASP A 24 -3.59 26.45 -2.17
N LEU A 25 -2.99 25.83 -3.21
CA LEU A 25 -1.55 25.86 -3.48
C LEU A 25 -1.16 26.88 -4.57
N GLU A 26 -2.08 27.31 -5.43
CA GLU A 26 -1.86 28.43 -6.34
C GLU A 26 -1.98 29.80 -5.65
N GLU A 27 -2.79 29.92 -4.59
CA GLU A 27 -3.01 31.19 -3.90
C GLU A 27 -1.85 31.59 -2.96
N GLY A 28 -0.90 30.69 -2.70
CA GLY A 28 0.40 31.01 -2.10
C GLY A 28 1.53 31.26 -3.10
N ALA A 29 1.33 30.93 -4.39
CA ALA A 29 2.32 31.09 -5.45
C ALA A 29 2.08 32.34 -6.32
N SER A 30 0.90 32.95 -6.23
CA SER A 30 0.60 34.18 -6.97
C SER A 30 1.15 35.46 -6.32
N ASP A 31 1.65 35.41 -5.08
CA ASP A 31 2.28 36.54 -4.37
C ASP A 31 3.80 36.67 -4.63
N ALA A 32 4.32 35.94 -5.62
CA ALA A 32 5.71 36.06 -6.09
C ALA A 32 5.81 36.51 -7.57
N ARG A 33 4.74 37.10 -8.10
CA ARG A 33 4.64 37.53 -9.51
C ARG A 33 4.38 39.01 -9.68
N GLU A 34 4.86 39.86 -8.78
CA GLU A 34 5.14 41.25 -9.14
C GLU A 34 6.58 41.37 -9.65
N PRO A 35 6.81 42.02 -10.80
CA PRO A 35 8.15 42.25 -11.31
C PRO A 35 8.82 43.27 -10.40
N THR A 36 9.61 42.80 -9.44
CA THR A 36 10.49 43.69 -8.71
C THR A 36 11.56 44.12 -9.70
N THR A 37 11.40 45.33 -10.22
CA THR A 37 12.42 46.09 -10.93
C THR A 37 13.54 46.44 -9.96
N CYS A 38 14.24 45.44 -9.45
CA CYS A 38 15.43 45.62 -8.65
C CYS A 38 16.56 44.94 -9.40
N GLY A 39 17.29 45.72 -10.19
CA GLY A 39 18.54 45.33 -10.82
C GLY A 39 19.61 45.03 -9.76
N LYS A 40 19.45 43.92 -9.05
CA LYS A 40 20.43 43.40 -8.11
C LYS A 40 21.11 42.21 -8.75
N ARG A 41 22.44 42.32 -8.83
CA ARG A 41 23.34 41.27 -9.30
C ARG A 41 23.07 39.99 -8.51
N THR A 42 23.19 38.84 -9.18
CA THR A 42 23.06 37.47 -8.63
C THR A 42 23.97 37.15 -7.43
N ALA A 43 24.74 38.13 -6.94
CA ALA A 43 25.55 38.06 -5.72
C ALA A 43 24.74 38.24 -4.43
N ASP A 44 23.60 38.96 -4.47
CA ASP A 44 22.87 39.33 -3.25
C ASP A 44 21.77 38.33 -2.85
N CYS A 45 21.29 37.48 -3.77
CA CYS A 45 20.17 36.56 -3.49
C CYS A 45 20.51 35.37 -2.58
N SER A 46 21.80 35.01 -2.44
CA SER A 46 22.20 33.89 -1.59
C SER A 46 22.12 34.19 -0.09
N HIS A 47 22.14 35.48 0.31
CA HIS A 47 22.01 35.87 1.73
C HIS A 47 20.56 36.13 2.16
N ALA A 48 19.69 36.55 1.24
CA ALA A 48 18.32 36.94 1.58
C ALA A 48 17.33 35.76 1.71
N SER A 49 17.70 34.55 1.29
CA SER A 49 16.77 33.41 1.19
C SER A 49 16.95 32.33 2.26
N GLY A 50 17.92 32.46 3.19
CA GLY A 50 18.09 31.54 4.33
C GLY A 50 18.35 30.07 3.97
N LEU A 51 18.52 29.73 2.69
CA LEU A 51 18.70 28.36 2.22
C LEU A 51 20.19 28.08 1.96
N PRO A 52 20.77 27.01 2.54
CA PRO A 52 22.16 26.63 2.33
C PRO A 52 22.34 25.95 0.97
N LEU A 53 22.13 26.69 -0.12
CA LEU A 53 22.28 26.22 -1.49
C LEU A 53 23.47 26.90 -2.16
N ALA A 54 24.32 26.10 -2.79
CA ALA A 54 25.48 26.62 -3.51
C ALA A 54 25.04 27.58 -4.63
N ARG A 55 25.80 28.67 -4.82
CA ARG A 55 25.47 29.75 -5.78
C ARG A 55 25.24 29.25 -7.21
N ALA A 56 25.98 28.22 -7.62
CA ALA A 56 25.81 27.56 -8.92
C ALA A 56 24.44 26.87 -9.06
N THR A 57 23.95 26.28 -7.97
CA THR A 57 22.60 25.69 -7.88
C THR A 57 21.55 26.78 -8.00
N VAL A 58 21.67 27.88 -7.24
CA VAL A 58 20.70 29.00 -7.33
C VAL A 58 20.63 29.59 -8.74
N SER A 59 21.77 29.79 -9.40
CA SER A 59 21.79 30.29 -10.79
C SER A 59 21.17 29.33 -11.78
N LYS A 60 21.36 28.01 -11.59
CA LYS A 60 20.81 26.99 -12.48
C LYS A 60 19.29 26.84 -12.33
N PHE A 61 18.78 27.01 -11.11
CA PHE A 61 17.34 26.97 -10.82
C PHE A 61 16.65 28.28 -11.23
N ALA A 62 17.32 29.44 -11.13
CA ALA A 62 16.78 30.72 -11.58
C ALA A 62 16.69 30.86 -13.11
N GLN A 63 17.47 30.07 -13.86
CA GLN A 63 17.43 30.03 -15.34
C GLN A 63 16.51 28.92 -15.88
N ALA A 64 15.98 28.05 -15.03
CA ALA A 64 15.06 27.00 -15.46
C ALA A 64 13.64 27.57 -15.53
N GLU A 65 13.01 27.54 -16.71
CA GLU A 65 11.62 27.99 -16.91
C GLU A 65 10.59 27.03 -16.26
N GLU A 66 11.01 25.80 -15.95
CA GLU A 66 10.19 24.77 -15.30
C GLU A 66 10.98 24.11 -14.15
N TYR A 67 10.26 23.62 -13.13
CA TYR A 67 10.86 22.98 -11.96
C TYR A 67 11.74 21.79 -12.40
N PRO A 68 13.06 21.77 -12.12
CA PRO A 68 13.91 20.68 -12.57
C PRO A 68 13.59 19.44 -11.73
N GLU A 69 12.83 18.50 -12.30
CA GLU A 69 12.67 17.18 -11.71
C GLU A 69 14.07 16.61 -11.45
N MET A 70 14.34 16.25 -10.20
CA MET A 70 15.60 15.63 -9.84
C MET A 70 15.70 14.30 -10.59
N HIS A 71 16.38 14.29 -11.75
CA HIS A 71 16.73 13.07 -12.44
C HIS A 71 17.69 12.29 -11.55
N HIS A 72 17.14 11.40 -10.73
CA HIS A 72 17.91 10.37 -10.09
C HIS A 72 18.58 9.58 -11.20
N LEU A 73 19.89 9.77 -11.38
CA LEU A 73 20.68 8.95 -12.30
C LEU A 73 20.31 7.50 -12.01
N LYS A 74 19.77 6.79 -13.02
CA LYS A 74 19.43 5.37 -12.89
C LYS A 74 20.63 4.69 -12.26
N ARG A 75 20.45 4.14 -11.06
CA ARG A 75 21.50 3.46 -10.27
C ARG A 75 21.86 2.10 -10.91
N GLY A 76 22.20 2.11 -12.20
CA GLY A 76 22.29 0.92 -13.04
C GLY A 76 23.56 0.81 -13.88
N GLU A 77 24.38 1.87 -14.04
CA GLU A 77 25.51 1.83 -14.99
C GLU A 77 26.90 1.85 -14.35
N LYS A 78 27.02 1.98 -13.03
CA LYS A 78 28.33 1.83 -12.39
C LYS A 78 28.61 0.34 -12.20
N ARG A 79 29.55 -0.19 -12.98
CA ARG A 79 30.15 -1.51 -12.77
C ARG A 79 30.56 -1.63 -11.30
N SER A 80 29.86 -2.48 -10.54
CA SER A 80 30.17 -2.69 -9.13
C SER A 80 31.50 -3.43 -9.04
N LEU A 81 32.34 -3.11 -8.06
CA LEU A 81 33.60 -3.84 -7.83
C LEU A 81 33.37 -5.35 -7.62
N LEU A 82 32.14 -5.74 -7.27
CA LEU A 82 31.76 -7.14 -7.07
C LEU A 82 31.40 -7.87 -8.38
N ASP A 83 31.14 -7.14 -9.47
CA ASP A 83 30.68 -7.67 -10.76
C ASP A 83 31.57 -8.83 -11.28
N PRO A 84 32.91 -8.71 -11.33
CA PRO A 84 33.76 -9.81 -11.80
C PRO A 84 33.63 -11.11 -10.98
N TYR A 85 33.24 -10.99 -9.71
CA TYR A 85 33.20 -12.11 -8.76
C TYR A 85 31.80 -12.73 -8.62
N LYS A 86 30.73 -12.06 -9.06
CA LYS A 86 29.34 -12.53 -8.93
C LYS A 86 29.12 -13.94 -9.47
N ARG A 87 29.74 -14.27 -10.62
CA ARG A 87 29.63 -15.60 -11.24
C ARG A 87 30.20 -16.69 -10.33
N SER A 88 31.36 -16.46 -9.74
CA SER A 88 31.99 -17.42 -8.83
C SER A 88 31.20 -17.59 -7.52
N ILE A 89 30.62 -16.51 -7.02
CA ILE A 89 29.76 -16.53 -5.83
C ILE A 89 28.49 -17.35 -6.10
N LEU A 90 27.85 -17.14 -7.26
CA LEU A 90 26.67 -17.91 -7.66
C LEU A 90 26.96 -19.39 -7.85
N GLN A 91 28.09 -19.74 -8.46
CA GLN A 91 28.50 -21.14 -8.62
C GLN A 91 28.70 -21.82 -7.25
N ARG A 92 29.38 -21.17 -6.31
CA ARG A 92 29.55 -21.68 -4.94
C ARG A 92 28.21 -21.79 -4.20
N TRP A 93 27.32 -20.83 -4.43
CA TRP A 93 25.97 -20.85 -3.86
C TRP A 93 25.15 -22.04 -4.35
N GLN A 94 25.20 -22.34 -5.66
CA GLN A 94 24.55 -23.52 -6.26
C GLN A 94 25.12 -24.84 -5.73
N GLN A 95 26.41 -24.86 -5.39
CA GLN A 95 27.07 -26.00 -4.73
C GLN A 95 26.70 -26.15 -3.23
N GLY A 96 25.82 -25.29 -2.70
CA GLY A 96 25.36 -25.34 -1.30
C GLY A 96 26.21 -24.54 -0.32
N CYS A 97 27.25 -23.84 -0.78
CA CYS A 97 28.06 -22.97 0.08
C CYS A 97 27.33 -21.63 0.34
N THR A 98 26.65 -21.52 1.48
CA THR A 98 25.88 -20.31 1.87
C THR A 98 26.59 -19.44 2.91
N ASN A 99 27.78 -19.86 3.37
CA ASN A 99 28.58 -19.13 4.36
C ASN A 99 29.22 -17.88 3.74
N GLY A 100 28.73 -16.71 4.15
CA GLY A 100 29.16 -15.43 3.60
C GLY A 100 30.61 -15.05 3.94
N LEU A 101 31.15 -15.52 5.08
CA LEU A 101 32.55 -15.28 5.45
C LEU A 101 33.49 -16.09 4.56
N GLN A 102 33.16 -17.37 4.35
CA GLN A 102 33.92 -18.25 3.46
C GLN A 102 33.93 -17.71 2.02
N LEU A 103 32.78 -17.26 1.52
CA LEU A 103 32.69 -16.63 0.20
C LEU A 103 33.50 -15.32 0.12
N TYR A 104 33.57 -14.56 1.21
CA TYR A 104 34.37 -13.33 1.28
C TYR A 104 35.87 -13.61 1.22
N ASP A 105 36.34 -14.59 1.99
CA ASP A 105 37.76 -14.94 2.03
C ASP A 105 38.22 -15.53 0.67
N GLU A 106 37.36 -16.31 0.02
CA GLU A 106 37.63 -16.85 -1.33
C GLU A 106 37.73 -15.76 -2.40
N ILE A 107 36.86 -14.74 -2.38
CA ILE A 107 36.96 -13.63 -3.35
C ILE A 107 38.12 -12.70 -3.01
N LYS A 108 38.43 -12.52 -1.72
CA LYS A 108 39.56 -11.70 -1.25
C LYS A 108 40.89 -12.31 -1.67
N ALA A 109 41.03 -13.63 -1.56
CA ALA A 109 42.19 -14.37 -2.06
C ALA A 109 42.36 -14.24 -3.59
N ARG A 110 41.27 -13.99 -4.33
CA ARG A 110 41.27 -13.74 -5.78
C ARG A 110 41.49 -12.28 -6.16
N GLY A 111 41.74 -11.39 -5.20
CA GLY A 111 42.03 -9.98 -5.45
C GLY A 111 40.86 -9.02 -5.25
N PHE A 112 39.79 -9.42 -4.56
CA PHE A 112 38.70 -8.50 -4.23
C PHE A 112 39.16 -7.44 -3.20
N THR A 113 39.13 -6.17 -3.59
CA THR A 113 39.50 -5.01 -2.77
C THR A 113 38.31 -4.31 -2.13
N GLY A 114 37.09 -4.81 -2.37
CA GLY A 114 35.87 -4.18 -1.87
C GLY A 114 35.48 -4.55 -0.43
N SER A 115 34.48 -3.84 0.09
CA SER A 115 33.95 -4.06 1.43
C SER A 115 33.14 -5.35 1.54
N ALA A 116 33.26 -6.05 2.68
CA ALA A 116 32.40 -7.18 3.05
C ALA A 116 30.90 -6.83 3.04
N THR A 117 30.56 -5.55 3.29
CA THR A 117 29.18 -5.06 3.20
C THR A 117 28.60 -5.20 1.79
N LEU A 118 29.42 -4.99 0.75
CA LEU A 118 28.99 -5.11 -0.64
C LEU A 118 28.62 -6.57 -0.98
N LEU A 119 29.42 -7.53 -0.50
CA LEU A 119 29.10 -8.94 -0.60
C LEU A 119 27.84 -9.29 0.20
N ARG A 120 27.71 -8.78 1.43
CA ARG A 120 26.53 -9.04 2.27
C ARG A 120 25.24 -8.55 1.64
N MET A 121 25.25 -7.36 1.02
CA MET A 121 24.10 -6.84 0.27
C MET A 121 23.77 -7.73 -0.94
N PHE A 122 24.78 -8.16 -1.69
CA PHE A 122 24.59 -9.07 -2.82
C PHE A 122 24.04 -10.43 -2.38
N LEU A 123 24.56 -11.02 -1.30
CA LEU A 123 24.06 -12.26 -0.73
C LEU A 123 22.63 -12.13 -0.18
N ALA A 124 22.26 -10.96 0.36
CA ALA A 124 20.88 -10.70 0.79
C ALA A 124 19.92 -10.70 -0.40
N GLU A 125 20.29 -10.04 -1.50
CA GLU A 125 19.51 -10.05 -2.74
C GLU A 125 19.41 -11.47 -3.32
N LEU A 126 20.53 -12.20 -3.31
CA LEU A 126 20.61 -13.57 -3.79
C LEU A 126 19.74 -14.52 -2.94
N ARG A 127 19.67 -14.34 -1.61
CA ARG A 127 18.74 -15.07 -0.73
C ARG A 127 17.28 -14.75 -1.02
N LYS A 128 16.94 -13.48 -1.25
CA LYS A 128 15.58 -13.07 -1.61
C LYS A 128 15.15 -13.74 -2.92
N LYS A 129 16.01 -13.69 -3.94
CA LYS A 129 15.78 -14.35 -5.23
C LYS A 129 15.72 -15.88 -5.11
N HIS A 130 16.56 -16.48 -4.26
CA HIS A 130 16.50 -17.90 -3.95
C HIS A 130 15.16 -18.29 -3.27
N GLN A 131 14.68 -17.46 -2.35
CA GLN A 131 13.38 -17.68 -1.71
C GLN A 131 12.23 -17.60 -2.72
N GLU A 132 12.29 -16.62 -3.65
CA GLU A 132 11.33 -16.43 -4.73
C GLU A 132 11.35 -17.59 -5.74
N ALA A 133 12.53 -18.04 -6.16
CA ALA A 133 12.70 -19.15 -7.12
C ALA A 133 12.51 -20.55 -6.50
N GLY A 134 12.66 -20.71 -5.19
CA GLY A 134 12.49 -21.98 -4.48
C GLY A 134 13.60 -23.01 -4.66
N SER A 135 14.57 -22.79 -5.55
CA SER A 135 15.76 -23.64 -5.73
C SER A 135 16.99 -22.82 -6.13
N ALA A 136 18.16 -23.19 -5.59
CA ALA A 136 19.45 -22.54 -5.87
C ALA A 136 19.90 -22.75 -7.33
N SER A 137 19.53 -23.88 -7.93
CA SER A 137 19.88 -24.22 -9.31
C SER A 137 19.09 -23.43 -10.35
N ALA A 138 18.00 -22.76 -9.95
CA ALA A 138 17.17 -21.97 -10.86
C ALA A 138 17.73 -20.56 -11.10
N LEU A 139 18.71 -20.09 -10.34
CA LEU A 139 19.27 -18.75 -10.50
C LEU A 139 20.32 -18.72 -11.62
N SER A 140 20.12 -17.83 -12.61
CA SER A 140 21.10 -17.55 -13.66
C SER A 140 21.70 -16.16 -13.48
N LEU A 141 22.93 -15.93 -13.95
CA LEU A 141 23.53 -14.59 -14.04
C LEU A 141 23.45 -14.13 -15.49
N ASP A 142 22.73 -13.05 -15.75
CA ASP A 142 22.86 -12.37 -17.03
C ASP A 142 24.24 -11.72 -17.11
N THR A 143 25.00 -12.09 -18.14
CA THR A 143 26.38 -11.63 -18.35
C THR A 143 26.41 -10.19 -18.84
N SER A 144 25.32 -9.69 -19.44
CA SER A 144 25.19 -8.31 -19.92
C SER A 144 24.93 -7.33 -18.78
N THR A 145 23.97 -7.64 -17.91
CA THR A 145 23.56 -6.75 -16.81
C THR A 145 24.19 -7.09 -15.47
N GLN A 146 24.95 -8.19 -15.37
CA GLN A 146 25.55 -8.64 -14.11
C GLN A 146 24.50 -8.85 -13.01
N ALA A 147 23.24 -9.06 -13.40
CA ALA A 147 22.09 -9.21 -12.54
C ALA A 147 21.70 -10.69 -12.44
N ILE A 148 21.30 -11.09 -11.24
CA ILE A 148 20.75 -12.42 -11.02
C ILE A 148 19.34 -12.44 -11.60
N GLU A 149 19.08 -13.26 -12.59
CA GLU A 149 17.75 -13.44 -13.15
C GLU A 149 17.11 -14.71 -12.59
N ILE A 150 15.84 -14.59 -12.24
CA ILE A 150 14.97 -15.73 -11.96
C ILE A 150 14.29 -16.06 -13.31
N PRO A 151 14.30 -17.32 -13.77
CA PRO A 151 13.58 -17.71 -14.97
C PRO A 151 12.13 -17.25 -14.91
N PRO A 152 11.57 -16.66 -15.98
CA PRO A 152 10.23 -16.07 -15.97
C PRO A 152 9.09 -17.08 -15.76
N SER A 153 9.39 -18.38 -15.66
CA SER A 153 8.43 -19.48 -15.69
C SER A 153 8.02 -20.05 -14.33
N LEU A 154 8.52 -19.54 -13.21
CA LEU A 154 8.14 -20.08 -11.90
C LEU A 154 6.89 -19.38 -11.35
N PRO A 155 5.84 -20.12 -10.95
CA PRO A 155 4.67 -19.53 -10.31
C PRO A 155 5.12 -18.84 -9.01
N SER A 156 4.78 -17.56 -8.89
CA SER A 156 4.99 -16.78 -7.67
C SER A 156 4.53 -17.60 -6.47
N LYS A 157 5.45 -17.91 -5.54
CA LYS A 157 5.07 -18.58 -4.29
C LYS A 157 3.92 -17.82 -3.66
N PRO A 158 2.90 -18.49 -3.12
CA PRO A 158 1.79 -17.80 -2.46
C PRO A 158 2.38 -16.96 -1.34
N ARG A 159 2.38 -15.63 -1.54
CA ARG A 159 2.71 -14.68 -0.50
C ARG A 159 1.69 -14.99 0.61
N ILE A 160 2.16 -15.41 1.78
CA ILE A 160 1.28 -15.65 2.92
C ILE A 160 0.71 -14.27 3.29
N THR A 161 -0.43 -13.93 2.68
CA THR A 161 -1.23 -12.78 3.09
C THR A 161 -1.77 -13.15 4.45
N ARG A 162 -1.51 -12.27 5.43
CA ARG A 162 -1.95 -12.47 6.81
C ARG A 162 -3.45 -12.77 6.76
N ARG A 163 -3.85 -13.98 7.16
CA ARG A 163 -5.26 -14.39 7.14
C ARG A 163 -6.08 -13.38 7.94
N LEU A 164 -7.26 -13.03 7.42
CA LEU A 164 -8.17 -12.15 8.13
C LEU A 164 -8.56 -12.81 9.45
N SER A 165 -8.30 -12.12 10.57
CA SER A 165 -8.70 -12.63 11.88
C SER A 165 -10.22 -12.62 12.02
N ALA A 166 -10.77 -13.59 12.76
CA ALA A 166 -12.20 -13.67 13.07
C ALA A 166 -12.71 -12.35 13.68
N THR A 167 -11.97 -11.73 14.60
CA THR A 167 -12.35 -10.44 15.21
C THR A 167 -12.46 -9.32 14.18
N ARG A 168 -11.55 -9.30 13.19
CA ARG A 168 -11.61 -8.29 12.12
C ARG A 168 -12.80 -8.54 11.19
N ALA A 169 -13.12 -9.80 10.90
CA ALA A 169 -14.30 -10.15 10.10
C ALA A 169 -15.60 -9.74 10.83
N SER A 170 -15.73 -10.06 12.12
CA SER A 170 -16.89 -9.66 12.93
C SER A 170 -17.05 -8.14 12.99
N TRP A 171 -15.97 -7.38 13.18
CA TRP A 171 -16.04 -5.92 13.19
C TRP A 171 -16.50 -5.35 11.85
N LEU A 172 -16.05 -5.93 10.72
CA LEU A 172 -16.51 -5.52 9.38
C LEU A 172 -18.01 -5.79 9.18
N PHE A 173 -18.55 -6.84 9.79
CA PHE A 173 -19.97 -7.19 9.70
C PHE A 173 -20.87 -6.26 10.51
N VAL A 174 -20.37 -5.68 11.59
CA VAL A 174 -21.12 -4.75 12.45
C VAL A 174 -20.88 -3.28 12.04
N SER A 175 -19.84 -3.01 11.27
CA SER A 175 -19.55 -1.65 10.77
C SER A 175 -20.60 -1.20 9.75
N GLN A 176 -21.05 0.05 9.86
CA GLN A 176 -21.95 0.66 8.88
C GLN A 176 -21.32 0.63 7.49
N SER A 177 -22.06 0.10 6.50
CA SER A 177 -21.56 -0.11 5.13
C SER A 177 -21.04 1.16 4.45
N GLY A 178 -21.57 2.34 4.80
CA GLY A 178 -21.10 3.65 4.32
C GLY A 178 -19.72 4.08 4.83
N LYS A 179 -19.25 3.52 5.95
CA LYS A 179 -17.94 3.82 6.54
C LYS A 179 -16.84 2.87 6.09
N LEU A 180 -17.19 1.82 5.34
CA LEU A 180 -16.24 0.84 4.83
C LEU A 180 -15.61 1.33 3.54
N ASN A 181 -14.30 1.19 3.43
CA ASN A 181 -13.59 1.42 2.17
C ASN A 181 -13.83 0.27 1.17
N GLU A 182 -13.44 0.48 -0.08
CA GLU A 182 -13.73 -0.49 -1.16
C GLU A 182 -13.09 -1.86 -0.91
N LYS A 183 -11.87 -1.90 -0.37
CA LYS A 183 -11.20 -3.15 -0.01
C LYS A 183 -11.93 -3.90 1.11
N GLN A 184 -12.47 -3.17 2.09
CA GLN A 184 -13.25 -3.74 3.19
C GLN A 184 -14.59 -4.27 2.69
N LYS A 185 -15.28 -3.56 1.81
CA LYS A 185 -16.50 -4.03 1.16
C LYS A 185 -16.25 -5.33 0.38
N GLN A 186 -15.13 -5.38 -0.36
CA GLN A 186 -14.71 -6.59 -1.06
C GLN A 186 -14.44 -7.75 -0.10
N HIS A 187 -13.75 -7.53 1.03
CA HIS A 187 -13.56 -8.57 2.04
C HIS A 187 -14.88 -9.06 2.64
N VAL A 188 -15.82 -8.17 2.94
CA VAL A 188 -17.17 -8.54 3.41
C VAL A 188 -17.87 -9.42 2.37
N GLY A 189 -17.82 -9.04 1.09
CA GLY A 189 -18.39 -9.83 -0.01
C GLY A 189 -17.78 -11.23 -0.11
N GLN A 190 -16.46 -11.35 0.06
CA GLN A 190 -15.79 -12.66 0.06
C GLN A 190 -16.19 -13.54 1.25
N ILE A 191 -16.34 -12.95 2.45
CA ILE A 191 -16.77 -13.71 3.65
C ILE A 191 -18.21 -14.18 3.47
N ARG A 192 -19.09 -13.31 2.97
CA ARG A 192 -20.51 -13.62 2.68
C ARG A 192 -20.66 -14.77 1.67
N ALA A 193 -19.84 -14.77 0.62
CA ALA A 193 -19.84 -15.83 -0.39
C ALA A 193 -19.35 -17.19 0.13
N GLY A 194 -18.71 -17.24 1.31
CA GLY A 194 -18.16 -18.47 1.86
C GLY A 194 -19.20 -19.44 2.42
N HIS A 195 -20.31 -18.94 2.98
CA HIS A 195 -21.36 -19.79 3.55
C HIS A 195 -22.70 -19.03 3.71
N PRO A 196 -23.86 -19.65 3.46
CA PRO A 196 -25.17 -18.99 3.61
C PRO A 196 -25.46 -18.51 5.04
N ASP A 197 -24.89 -19.17 6.06
CA ASP A 197 -25.01 -18.69 7.45
C ASP A 197 -24.30 -17.36 7.68
N LEU A 198 -23.18 -17.12 6.98
CA LEU A 198 -22.45 -15.84 7.05
C LEU A 198 -23.24 -14.73 6.37
N GLU A 199 -23.92 -15.04 5.26
CA GLU A 199 -24.84 -14.11 4.62
C GLU A 199 -25.97 -13.71 5.57
N ARG A 200 -26.64 -14.69 6.21
CA ARG A 200 -27.70 -14.41 7.19
C ARG A 200 -27.19 -13.64 8.40
N ALA A 201 -26.01 -13.99 8.91
CA ALA A 201 -25.37 -13.28 10.01
C ALA A 201 -25.06 -11.81 9.65
N TYR A 202 -24.59 -11.56 8.43
CA TYR A 202 -24.33 -10.21 7.94
C TYR A 202 -25.62 -9.39 7.88
N GLN A 203 -26.67 -9.93 7.27
CA GLN A 203 -27.97 -9.25 7.15
C GLN A 203 -28.54 -8.88 8.51
N LEU A 204 -28.63 -9.84 9.44
CA LEU A 204 -29.15 -9.60 10.79
C LEU A 204 -28.30 -8.58 11.57
N SER A 205 -26.97 -8.62 11.42
CA SER A 205 -26.07 -7.65 12.07
C SER A 205 -26.27 -6.25 11.52
N GLN A 206 -26.37 -6.09 10.20
CA GLN A 206 -26.58 -4.80 9.57
C GLN A 206 -27.97 -4.25 9.88
N ASP A 207 -29.01 -5.08 9.87
CA ASP A 207 -30.37 -4.67 10.25
C ASP A 207 -30.40 -4.14 11.68
N PHE A 208 -29.72 -4.82 12.60
CA PHE A 208 -29.60 -4.36 13.99
C PHE A 208 -28.84 -3.04 14.13
N VAL A 209 -27.69 -2.91 13.45
CA VAL A 209 -26.88 -1.68 13.48
C VAL A 209 -27.63 -0.51 12.87
N MET A 210 -28.35 -0.73 11.77
CA MET A 210 -29.17 0.28 11.12
C MET A 210 -30.38 0.67 11.98
N MET A 211 -31.01 -0.30 12.63
CA MET A 211 -32.10 -0.07 13.58
C MET A 211 -31.64 0.79 14.77
N LEU A 212 -30.48 0.50 15.36
CA LEU A 212 -29.87 1.31 16.41
C LEU A 212 -29.49 2.72 15.90
N ALA A 213 -28.86 2.80 14.72
CA ALA A 213 -28.45 4.08 14.14
C ALA A 213 -29.64 4.99 13.79
N SER A 214 -30.75 4.41 13.34
CA SER A 214 -31.99 5.14 13.02
C SER A 214 -32.97 5.26 14.21
N ARG A 215 -32.61 4.75 15.39
CA ARG A 215 -33.44 4.72 16.61
C ARG A 215 -34.87 4.17 16.38
N ARG A 216 -34.99 3.10 15.58
CA ARG A 216 -36.29 2.49 15.21
C ARG A 216 -36.71 1.43 16.22
N GLU A 217 -37.29 1.86 17.34
CA GLU A 217 -37.79 0.96 18.39
C GLU A 217 -38.81 -0.07 17.87
N GLY A 218 -39.74 0.36 17.01
CA GLY A 218 -40.82 -0.51 16.51
C GLY A 218 -40.34 -1.70 15.67
N ASP A 219 -39.11 -1.66 15.15
CA ASP A 219 -38.52 -2.75 14.37
C ASP A 219 -37.87 -3.83 15.28
N LEU A 220 -37.68 -3.54 16.59
CA LEU A 220 -36.95 -4.40 17.52
C LEU A 220 -37.61 -5.77 17.70
N ASP A 221 -38.92 -5.82 17.91
CA ASP A 221 -39.64 -7.08 18.11
C ASP A 221 -39.62 -7.96 16.86
N THR A 222 -39.73 -7.33 15.69
CA THR A 222 -39.61 -7.99 14.39
C THR A 222 -38.21 -8.59 14.23
N TRP A 223 -37.17 -7.81 14.51
CA TRP A 223 -35.80 -8.27 14.43
C TRP A 223 -35.51 -9.40 15.43
N LEU A 224 -35.98 -9.30 16.68
CA LEU A 224 -35.82 -10.37 17.69
C LEU A 224 -36.46 -11.68 17.23
N THR A 225 -37.61 -11.59 16.57
CA THR A 225 -38.29 -12.75 16.00
C THR A 225 -37.49 -13.34 14.84
N GLN A 226 -36.98 -12.53 13.92
CA GLN A 226 -36.13 -12.99 12.83
C GLN A 226 -34.83 -13.62 13.33
N ALA A 227 -34.17 -13.01 14.31
CA ALA A 227 -32.95 -13.53 14.94
C ALA A 227 -33.17 -14.89 15.62
N ALA A 228 -34.31 -15.08 16.30
CA ALA A 228 -34.69 -16.36 16.90
C ALA A 228 -34.95 -17.46 15.86
N HIS A 229 -35.46 -17.12 14.67
CA HIS A 229 -35.74 -18.08 13.59
C HIS A 229 -34.61 -18.22 12.56
N SER A 230 -33.52 -17.47 12.72
CA SER A 230 -32.38 -17.42 11.78
C SER A 230 -31.63 -18.73 11.56
N GLY A 231 -31.84 -19.72 12.42
CA GLY A 231 -31.07 -20.97 12.45
C GLY A 231 -29.68 -20.84 13.10
N LEU A 232 -29.25 -19.62 13.47
CA LEU A 232 -27.93 -19.37 14.04
C LEU A 232 -27.99 -19.39 15.58
N PRO A 233 -27.23 -20.26 16.26
CA PRO A 233 -27.32 -20.43 17.71
C PRO A 233 -26.93 -19.15 18.47
N GLU A 234 -25.95 -18.40 17.97
CA GLU A 234 -25.50 -17.17 18.62
C GLU A 234 -26.53 -16.04 18.51
N PHE A 235 -27.23 -15.91 17.38
CA PHE A 235 -28.34 -14.94 17.24
C PHE A 235 -29.56 -15.33 18.07
N LYS A 236 -29.84 -16.63 18.23
CA LYS A 236 -30.90 -17.12 19.13
C LYS A 236 -30.61 -16.75 20.58
N LYS A 237 -29.37 -16.98 21.04
CA LYS A 237 -28.93 -16.58 22.39
C LYS A 237 -29.00 -15.07 22.58
N MET A 238 -28.54 -14.30 21.59
CA MET A 238 -28.59 -12.83 21.63
C MET A 238 -30.03 -12.33 21.71
N ALA A 239 -30.94 -12.85 20.88
CA ALA A 239 -32.34 -12.48 20.91
C ALA A 239 -33.00 -12.83 22.26
N HIS A 240 -32.65 -13.98 22.84
CA HIS A 240 -33.13 -14.36 24.17
C HIS A 240 -32.60 -13.41 25.26
N GLY A 241 -31.31 -13.08 25.24
CA GLY A 241 -30.71 -12.13 26.18
C GLY A 241 -31.34 -10.74 26.09
N ILE A 242 -31.53 -10.21 24.87
CA ILE A 242 -32.19 -8.92 24.68
C ILE A 242 -33.64 -8.94 25.19
N ARG A 243 -34.34 -10.06 25.08
CA ARG A 243 -35.70 -10.18 25.65
C ARG A 243 -35.71 -10.16 27.18
N LEU A 244 -34.70 -10.70 27.83
CA LEU A 244 -34.57 -10.62 29.29
C LEU A 244 -34.31 -9.18 29.73
N ASP A 245 -33.43 -8.48 29.01
CA ASP A 245 -33.07 -7.08 29.28
C ASP A 245 -33.87 -6.08 28.44
N TYR A 246 -35.09 -6.44 28.02
CA TYR A 246 -35.84 -5.69 27.01
C TYR A 246 -36.06 -4.23 27.41
N ALA A 247 -36.42 -3.97 28.67
CA ALA A 247 -36.64 -2.61 29.15
C ALA A 247 -35.36 -1.75 29.08
N ALA A 248 -34.19 -2.34 29.35
CA ALA A 248 -32.91 -1.64 29.30
C ALA A 248 -32.48 -1.37 27.85
N VAL A 249 -32.62 -2.36 26.97
CA VAL A 249 -32.31 -2.20 25.55
C VAL A 249 -33.27 -1.22 24.88
N LYS A 250 -34.54 -1.26 25.24
CA LYS A 250 -35.56 -0.29 24.80
C LYS A 250 -35.18 1.13 25.22
N ALA A 251 -34.76 1.32 26.47
CA ALA A 251 -34.30 2.62 26.95
C ALA A 251 -33.10 3.15 26.15
N ALA A 252 -32.23 2.29 25.63
CA ALA A 252 -31.09 2.70 24.79
C ALA A 252 -31.51 3.33 23.45
N PHE A 253 -32.72 3.06 22.94
CA PHE A 253 -33.26 3.73 21.76
C PHE A 253 -33.75 5.15 22.07
N SER A 254 -34.10 5.42 23.32
CA SER A 254 -34.62 6.71 23.79
C SER A 254 -33.58 7.57 24.52
N SER A 255 -32.47 6.98 25.00
CA SER A 255 -31.41 7.71 25.68
C SER A 255 -30.57 8.53 24.69
N GLU A 256 -30.37 9.81 25.00
CA GLU A 256 -29.54 10.75 24.22
C GLU A 256 -28.07 10.37 24.17
#